data_AF-A0AA36DJM0-F1
#
_entry.id   AF-A0AA36DJM0-F1
#
_cell.length_a   1.000
_cell.length_b   1.000
_cell.length_c   1.000
_cell.angle_alpha   90.00
_cell.angle_beta   90.00
_cell.angle_gamma   90.00
#
_symmetry.space_group_name_H-M   'P 1'
#
loop_
_entity.id
_entity.type
_entity.pdbx_description
1 polymer ?
#
loop_
_entity_poly.entity_id
_entity_poly.type
_entity_poly.pdbx_seq_one_letter_code
_entity_poly.pdbx_strand_id
1 'polypeptide(L)'
;MKLLLLFVFVAGSLALICNECRPENIALDGTVNMGKVQEEANGCLRLPLTCKVGEDILLNGNKWYRGQIWLTCHAKKWYFEMMLGEPIRAITCKDTKGK
;
A
#
# COMPACT_ATOMS: atom_id res chain seq x y z
N MET A 1 -14.37 47.06 -26.32
CA MET A 1 -13.31 46.54 -25.42
C MET A 1 -13.61 45.09 -25.11
N LYS A 2 -12.65 44.19 -25.38
CA LYS A 2 -12.80 42.74 -25.27
C LYS A 2 -12.82 42.31 -23.79
N LEU A 3 -13.87 41.59 -23.43
CA LEU A 3 -14.11 40.96 -22.13
C LEU A 3 -13.14 39.77 -21.98
N LEU A 4 -12.11 39.90 -21.14
CA LEU A 4 -11.20 38.80 -20.84
C LEU A 4 -11.78 37.99 -19.66
N LEU A 5 -12.53 36.94 -19.98
CA LEU A 5 -12.93 35.90 -19.03
C LEU A 5 -11.68 35.10 -18.64
N LEU A 6 -11.10 35.43 -17.48
CA LEU A 6 -10.11 34.61 -16.80
C LEU A 6 -10.82 33.39 -16.20
N PHE A 7 -10.92 32.32 -16.98
CA PHE A 7 -11.23 30.98 -16.46
C PHE A 7 -9.99 30.47 -15.72
N VAL A 8 -9.92 30.76 -14.43
CA VAL A 8 -8.97 30.08 -13.54
C VAL A 8 -9.55 28.70 -13.26
N PHE A 9 -9.27 27.73 -14.12
CA PHE A 9 -9.38 26.31 -13.78
C PHE A 9 -8.26 26.02 -12.76
N VAL A 10 -8.52 26.28 -11.48
CA VAL A 10 -7.80 25.57 -10.42
C VAL A 10 -8.38 24.16 -10.39
N ALA A 11 -8.01 23.34 -11.38
CA ALA A 11 -7.95 21.92 -11.17
C ALA A 11 -6.83 21.71 -10.15
N GLY A 12 -7.16 21.90 -8.88
CA GLY A 12 -6.37 21.43 -7.77
C GLY A 12 -6.37 19.92 -7.87
N SER A 13 -5.50 19.40 -8.73
CA SER A 13 -5.11 18.01 -8.73
C SER A 13 -4.78 17.72 -7.27
N LEU A 14 -5.64 16.96 -6.59
CA LEU A 14 -5.17 16.14 -5.48
C LEU A 14 -4.13 15.23 -6.11
N ALA A 15 -2.91 15.71 -6.25
CA ALA A 15 -1.76 14.89 -6.46
C ALA A 15 -1.73 14.05 -5.19
N LEU A 16 -2.32 12.86 -5.24
CA LEU A 16 -2.14 11.87 -4.20
C LEU A 16 -0.62 11.74 -4.09
N ILE A 17 -0.06 12.23 -2.99
CA ILE A 17 1.37 12.14 -2.73
C ILE A 17 1.62 10.69 -2.35
N CYS A 18 1.77 9.86 -3.38
CA CYS A 18 1.95 8.42 -3.28
C CYS A 18 3.39 7.97 -3.55
N ASN A 19 4.29 8.88 -3.93
CA ASN A 19 5.67 8.56 -4.32
C ASN A 19 6.69 8.76 -3.19
N GLU A 20 6.26 8.75 -1.93
CA GLU A 20 7.13 9.02 -0.77
C GLU A 20 7.16 7.89 0.27
N CYS A 21 6.59 6.72 -0.03
CA CYS A 21 6.66 5.59 0.89
C CYS A 21 8.01 4.88 0.82
N ARG A 22 8.51 4.51 1.99
CA ARG A 22 9.69 3.67 2.12
C ARG A 22 9.29 2.29 2.64
N PRO A 23 9.67 1.18 2.00
CA PRO A 23 9.33 -0.18 2.46
C PRO A 23 9.86 -0.47 3.87
N GLU A 24 10.99 0.14 4.23
CA GLU A 24 11.63 0.11 5.56
C GLU A 24 10.73 0.61 6.71
N ASN A 25 9.63 1.31 6.42
CA ASN A 25 8.64 1.71 7.43
C ASN A 25 7.69 0.57 7.86
N ILE A 26 7.79 -0.60 7.23
CA ILE A 26 7.00 -1.80 7.55
C ILE A 26 7.91 -2.81 8.25
N ALA A 27 7.51 -3.24 9.44
CA ALA A 27 8.12 -4.41 10.09
C ALA A 27 7.64 -5.70 9.38
N LEU A 28 8.59 -6.43 8.81
CA LEU A 28 8.34 -7.72 8.19
C LEU A 28 8.88 -8.82 9.11
N ASP A 29 8.07 -9.84 9.38
CA ASP A 29 8.63 -11.11 9.85
C ASP A 29 9.45 -11.74 8.72
N GLY A 30 10.58 -12.38 9.03
CA GLY A 30 11.54 -12.91 8.04
C GLY A 30 10.97 -13.99 7.10
N THR A 31 9.70 -14.34 7.28
CA THR A 31 8.89 -15.26 6.49
C THR A 31 8.17 -14.56 5.32
N VAL A 32 8.02 -13.23 5.36
CA VAL A 32 7.35 -12.44 4.33
C VAL A 32 8.28 -12.21 3.14
N ASN A 33 7.86 -12.63 1.95
CA ASN A 33 8.57 -12.31 0.71
C ASN A 33 8.06 -10.97 0.16
N MET A 34 8.93 -9.98 0.17
CA MET A 34 8.68 -8.67 -0.41
C MET A 34 9.13 -8.63 -1.87
N GLY A 35 8.19 -8.37 -2.78
CA GLY A 35 8.53 -8.15 -4.18
C GLY A 35 9.05 -6.73 -4.44
N LYS A 36 9.36 -6.43 -5.70
CA LYS A 36 9.80 -5.09 -6.10
C LYS A 36 8.65 -4.10 -6.00
N VAL A 37 8.95 -2.89 -5.49
CA VAL A 37 8.04 -1.75 -5.56
C VAL A 37 7.75 -1.46 -7.04
N GLN A 38 6.48 -1.27 -7.36
CA GLN A 38 6.00 -0.94 -8.70
C GLN A 38 5.37 0.46 -8.68
N GLU A 39 5.62 1.27 -9.69
CA GLU A 39 4.96 2.56 -9.85
C GLU A 39 3.76 2.40 -10.80
N GLU A 40 2.60 2.88 -10.38
CA GLU A 40 1.38 2.90 -11.17
C GLU A 40 1.27 4.18 -12.01
N ALA A 41 0.42 4.16 -13.04
CA ALA A 41 0.23 5.30 -13.96
C ALA A 41 -0.29 6.58 -13.28
N ASN A 42 -0.84 6.48 -12.07
CA ASN A 42 -1.28 7.59 -11.23
C ASN A 42 -0.13 8.18 -10.36
N GLY A 43 1.10 7.67 -10.50
CA GLY A 43 2.23 8.06 -9.65
C GLY A 43 2.12 7.50 -8.22
N CYS A 44 1.39 6.39 -8.03
CA CYS A 44 1.35 5.68 -6.75
C CYS A 44 2.22 4.43 -6.75
N LEU A 45 2.86 4.19 -5.60
CA LEU A 45 3.69 3.00 -5.41
C LEU A 45 2.83 1.83 -4.92
N ARG A 46 3.02 0.67 -5.54
CA ARG A 46 2.52 -0.62 -5.10
C ARG A 46 3.63 -1.52 -4.61
N LEU A 47 3.38 -2.22 -3.51
CA LEU A 47 4.28 -3.21 -2.95
C LEU A 47 3.60 -4.58 -2.88
N PRO A 48 3.98 -5.54 -3.75
CA PRO A 48 3.52 -6.92 -3.63
C PRO A 48 4.21 -7.62 -2.45
N LEU A 49 3.40 -8.33 -1.65
CA LEU A 49 3.87 -9.14 -0.55
C LEU A 49 3.28 -10.54 -0.66
N THR A 50 4.06 -11.55 -0.33
CA THR A 50 3.65 -12.95 -0.47
C THR A 50 4.18 -13.77 0.70
N CYS A 51 3.29 -14.56 1.30
CA CYS A 51 3.64 -15.61 2.26
C CYS A 51 3.73 -16.96 1.54
N LYS A 52 4.31 -17.96 2.20
CA LYS A 52 4.38 -19.30 1.62
C LYS A 52 2.97 -19.89 1.51
N VAL A 53 2.82 -20.84 0.60
CA VAL A 53 1.56 -21.58 0.44
C VAL A 53 1.24 -22.30 1.74
N GLY A 54 0.03 -22.06 2.27
CA GLY A 54 -0.40 -22.58 3.56
C GLY A 54 -0.14 -21.66 4.75
N GLU A 55 0.40 -20.46 4.54
CA GLU A 55 0.49 -19.41 5.56
C GLU A 55 -0.61 -18.35 5.35
N ASP A 56 -1.19 -17.88 6.45
CA ASP A 56 -2.04 -16.71 6.50
C ASP A 56 -1.19 -15.45 6.66
N ILE A 57 -1.60 -14.36 6.02
CA ILE A 57 -1.01 -13.03 6.24
C ILE A 57 -1.68 -12.41 7.46
N LEU A 58 -0.90 -11.81 8.35
CA LEU A 58 -1.40 -10.96 9.43
C LEU A 58 -0.98 -9.52 9.14
N LEU A 59 -1.96 -8.63 9.03
CA LEU A 59 -1.76 -7.19 8.84
C LEU A 59 -2.01 -6.47 10.17
N ASN A 60 -0.96 -5.89 10.76
CA ASN A 60 -1.02 -5.32 12.11
C ASN A 60 -1.62 -6.31 13.14
N GLY A 61 -1.37 -7.62 12.98
CA GLY A 61 -1.95 -8.67 13.81
C GLY A 61 -3.35 -9.15 13.39
N ASN A 62 -4.01 -8.49 12.45
CA ASN A 62 -5.32 -8.90 11.93
C ASN A 62 -5.17 -9.95 10.83
N LYS A 63 -5.88 -11.07 10.98
CA LYS A 63 -5.80 -12.22 10.07
C LYS A 63 -6.37 -11.90 8.68
N TRP A 64 -5.59 -12.17 7.65
CA TRP A 64 -5.92 -12.08 6.23
C TRP A 64 -5.60 -13.40 5.51
N TYR A 65 -6.61 -13.96 4.85
CA TYR A 65 -6.56 -15.32 4.29
C TYR A 65 -5.95 -15.42 2.88
N ARG A 66 -5.42 -14.32 2.33
CA ARG A 66 -4.78 -14.33 1.00
C ARG A 66 -3.27 -14.44 1.18
N GLY A 67 -2.66 -15.45 0.56
CA GLY A 67 -1.20 -15.63 0.56
C GLY A 67 -0.43 -14.57 -0.22
N GLN A 68 -1.13 -13.73 -1.00
CA GLN A 68 -0.56 -12.57 -1.69
C GLN A 68 -1.44 -11.33 -1.48
N ILE A 69 -0.81 -10.20 -1.21
CA ILE A 69 -1.47 -8.89 -1.11
C ILE A 69 -0.65 -7.82 -1.83
N TRP A 70 -1.32 -6.70 -2.09
CA TRP A 70 -0.72 -5.48 -2.60
C TRP A 70 -0.94 -4.38 -1.57
N LEU A 71 0.12 -3.67 -1.22
CA LEU A 71 0.00 -2.42 -0.48
C LEU A 71 0.12 -1.26 -1.46
N THR A 72 -0.67 -0.23 -1.21
CA THR A 72 -0.63 1.03 -1.95
C THR A 72 -0.07 2.10 -1.05
N CYS A 73 0.87 2.89 -1.57
CA CYS A 73 1.39 4.05 -0.87
C CYS A 73 0.38 5.19 -0.92
N HIS A 74 0.15 5.83 0.22
CA HIS A 74 -0.61 7.07 0.30
C HIS A 74 -0.06 7.91 1.47
N ALA A 75 0.13 9.22 1.28
CA ALA A 75 0.57 10.13 2.35
C ALA A 75 1.75 9.60 3.19
N LYS A 76 2.81 9.10 2.51
CA LYS A 76 4.04 8.53 3.11
C LYS A 76 3.84 7.23 3.90
N LYS A 77 2.67 6.59 3.82
CA LYS A 77 2.34 5.36 4.54
C LYS A 77 1.78 4.29 3.62
N TRP A 78 2.02 3.03 3.96
CA TRP A 78 1.50 1.90 3.22
C TRP A 78 0.12 1.52 3.72
N TYR A 79 -0.82 1.30 2.80
CA TYR A 79 -2.18 0.89 3.10
C TYR A 79 -2.51 -0.38 2.34
N PHE A 80 -3.34 -1.22 2.94
CA PHE A 80 -3.99 -2.28 2.21
C PHE A 80 -5.22 -1.71 1.50
N GLU A 81 -5.40 -2.03 0.22
CA GLU A 81 -6.39 -1.42 -0.68
C GLU A 81 -7.85 -1.47 -0.14
N MET A 82 -8.16 -2.48 0.70
CA MET A 82 -9.48 -2.63 1.34
C MET A 82 -9.57 -2.05 2.76
N MET A 83 -8.48 -1.57 3.34
CA MET A 83 -8.40 -0.96 4.68
C MET A 83 -7.74 0.42 4.60
N LEU A 84 -8.36 1.35 3.87
CA LEU A 84 -7.90 2.75 3.80
C LEU A 84 -8.01 3.51 5.14
N GLY A 85 -8.50 2.87 6.20
CA GLY A 85 -8.61 3.46 7.53
C GLY A 85 -7.30 3.48 8.33
N GLU A 86 -6.44 2.46 8.17
CA GLU A 86 -5.24 2.31 9.01
C GLU A 86 -3.99 1.94 8.21
N PRO A 87 -2.85 2.61 8.47
CA PRO A 87 -1.59 2.28 7.81
C PRO A 87 -1.04 0.94 8.33
N ILE A 88 -0.48 0.15 7.43
CA ILE A 88 0.21 -1.08 7.75
C ILE A 88 1.59 -0.76 8.32
N ARG A 89 1.85 -1.26 9.52
CA ARG A 89 3.13 -1.12 10.24
C ARG A 89 3.83 -2.45 10.42
N ALA A 90 3.09 -3.54 10.46
CA ALA A 90 3.63 -4.87 10.67
C ALA A 90 2.92 -5.91 9.79
N ILE A 91 3.70 -6.83 9.24
CA ILE A 91 3.23 -7.91 8.38
C ILE A 91 3.93 -9.19 8.80
N THR A 92 3.14 -10.23 9.03
CA THR A 92 3.63 -11.51 9.53
C THR A 92 2.97 -12.63 8.73
N CYS A 93 3.72 -13.67 8.39
CA CYS A 93 3.14 -14.91 7.87
C CYS A 93 2.95 -15.87 9.06
N LYS A 94 1.78 -16.49 9.17
CA LYS A 94 1.53 -17.51 10.19
C LYS A 94 1.04 -18.78 9.52
N ASP A 95 1.65 -19.92 9.86
CA ASP A 95 1.19 -21.21 9.36
C ASP A 95 -0.30 -21.43 9.73
N THR A 96 -1.12 -21.74 8.72
CA THR A 96 -2.53 -22.08 8.90
C THR A 96 -2.69 -23.44 9.58
N LYS A 97 -1.67 -24.30 9.46
CA LYS A 97 -1.58 -25.61 10.10
C LYS A 97 -0.93 -25.40 11.46
N GLY A 98 -1.72 -24.95 12.42
CA GLY A 98 -1.31 -24.90 13.82
C GLY A 98 -0.64 -26.22 14.23
N LYS A 99 0.62 -26.13 14.64
CA LYS A 99 1.19 -27.01 15.64
C LYS A 99 1.37 -26.20 16.91
#